data_AF-A0A7W8YUL7-F1
#
_entry.id   AF-A0A7W8YUL7-F1
#
_cell.length_a   1.000
_cell.length_b   1.000
_cell.length_c   1.000
_cell.angle_alpha   90.00
_cell.angle_beta   90.00
_cell.angle_gamma   90.00
#
_symmetry.space_group_name_H-M   'P 1'
#
loop_
_entity.id
_entity.type
_entity.pdbx_description
1 polymer ?
#
loop_
_entity_poly.entity_id
_entity_poly.type
_entity_poly.pdbx_seq_one_letter_code
_entity_poly.pdbx_strand_id
1 'polypeptide(L)'
;MSKHKFWGQITESLMGFTADQKYNIPNFSEQEIEIFLGNEFDEDGDEIDTPPNQTSLDAYADTFSAFLNNLPDLLLTIKAQGFERYQRLYAHYYEHEQKSGKAPLNIDTAEKHFEYMRDILHIRIEDNHTIIIPIRYQLDTEHGIEIKFENNEITSIGGIAES
;
A
#
# COMPACT_ATOMS: atom_id res chain seq x y z
N MET A 1 -2.42 11.25 24.06
CA MET A 1 -2.78 10.01 23.35
C MET A 1 -4.29 9.90 23.27
N SER A 2 -4.83 9.72 22.07
CA SER A 2 -6.27 9.58 21.81
C SER A 2 -6.65 8.11 21.73
N LYS A 3 -7.90 7.75 22.04
CA LYS A 3 -8.40 6.37 21.91
C LYS A 3 -9.64 6.34 21.04
N HIS A 4 -9.66 5.45 20.06
CA HIS A 4 -10.74 5.24 19.12
C HIS A 4 -11.35 3.83 19.25
N LYS A 5 -12.64 3.68 18.94
CA LYS A 5 -13.33 2.38 18.99
C LYS A 5 -12.78 1.37 17.96
N PHE A 6 -12.34 1.87 16.80
CA PHE A 6 -11.89 1.05 15.67
C PHE A 6 -10.36 0.95 15.60
N TRP A 7 -9.66 2.02 16.01
CA TRP A 7 -8.19 2.10 15.91
C TRP A 7 -7.47 1.78 17.22
N GLY A 8 -8.21 1.64 18.32
CA GLY A 8 -7.64 1.54 19.65
C GLY A 8 -6.86 2.79 20.04
N GLN A 9 -5.70 2.64 20.66
CA GLN A 9 -4.85 3.77 21.05
C GLN A 9 -4.15 4.38 19.83
N ILE A 10 -4.16 5.71 19.74
CA ILE A 10 -3.40 6.45 18.73
C ILE A 10 -2.08 6.93 19.33
N THR A 11 -0.98 6.55 18.69
CA THR A 11 0.39 6.87 19.09
C THR A 11 1.13 7.60 17.99
N GLU A 12 2.01 8.51 18.39
CA GLU A 12 2.98 9.13 17.49
C GLU A 12 4.08 8.12 17.12
N SER A 13 4.51 8.13 15.88
CA SER A 13 5.54 7.30 15.26
C SER A 13 6.42 8.16 14.36
N LEU A 14 7.49 7.57 13.82
CA LEU A 14 8.45 8.27 12.95
C LEU A 14 7.85 8.83 11.65
N MET A 15 6.66 8.37 11.25
CA MET A 15 5.99 8.76 10.01
C MET A 15 4.58 9.33 10.28
N GLY A 16 4.40 9.97 11.42
CA GLY A 16 3.12 10.52 11.89
C GLY A 16 2.39 9.60 12.88
N PHE A 17 1.06 9.59 12.85
CA PHE A 17 0.25 8.90 13.86
C PHE A 17 -0.18 7.50 13.42
N THR A 18 -0.06 6.52 14.32
CA THR A 18 -0.43 5.13 14.06
C THR A 18 -1.49 4.62 15.03
N ALA A 19 -2.27 3.66 14.56
CA ALA A 19 -3.17 2.85 15.38
C ALA A 19 -2.39 1.74 16.11
N ASP A 20 -2.74 1.46 17.37
CA ASP A 20 -2.20 0.28 18.07
C ASP A 20 -2.76 -1.04 17.51
N GLN A 21 -3.96 -0.99 16.92
CA GLN A 21 -4.58 -2.13 16.28
C GLN A 21 -3.92 -2.40 14.93
N LYS A 22 -3.38 -3.61 14.81
CA LYS A 22 -2.73 -4.09 13.60
C LYS A 22 -3.64 -5.02 12.81
N TYR A 23 -3.43 -5.11 11.51
CA TYR A 23 -4.34 -5.82 10.61
C TYR A 23 -3.62 -6.84 9.74
N ASN A 24 -4.29 -7.97 9.47
CA ASN A 24 -3.83 -8.94 8.48
C ASN A 24 -4.65 -8.72 7.21
N ILE A 25 -3.98 -8.39 6.11
CA ILE A 25 -4.65 -8.22 4.81
C ILE A 25 -4.59 -9.54 4.04
N PRO A 26 -5.74 -10.15 3.69
CA PRO A 26 -5.78 -11.36 2.88
C PRO A 26 -4.88 -11.28 1.64
N ASN A 27 -4.22 -12.40 1.32
CA ASN A 27 -3.34 -12.57 0.17
C ASN A 27 -2.01 -11.81 0.20
N PHE A 28 -1.77 -10.93 1.17
CA PHE A 28 -0.43 -10.39 1.43
C PHE A 28 0.33 -11.29 2.42
N SER A 29 1.66 -11.19 2.44
CA SER A 29 2.54 -12.04 3.26
C SER A 29 2.61 -11.52 4.70
N GLU A 30 2.73 -10.21 4.84
CA GLU A 30 2.91 -9.54 6.11
C GLU A 30 1.69 -9.70 7.02
N GLN A 31 1.99 -9.99 8.28
CA GLN A 31 1.02 -10.06 9.36
C GLN A 31 1.19 -8.83 10.23
N GLU A 32 0.13 -8.45 10.93
CA GLU A 32 0.15 -7.33 11.86
C GLU A 32 0.65 -6.03 11.19
N ILE A 33 0.06 -5.69 10.04
CA ILE A 33 0.40 -4.49 9.28
C ILE A 33 0.04 -3.24 10.10
N GLU A 34 1.00 -2.32 10.17
CA GLU A 34 0.85 -1.01 10.81
C GLU A 34 0.00 -0.07 9.95
N ILE A 35 -0.91 0.65 10.60
CA ILE A 35 -1.82 1.59 9.96
C ILE A 35 -1.48 3.01 10.40
N PHE A 36 -1.07 3.85 9.44
CA PHE A 36 -0.87 5.28 9.61
C PHE A 36 -2.18 6.03 9.33
N LEU A 37 -2.47 7.03 10.17
CA LEU A 37 -3.73 7.78 10.17
C LEU A 37 -3.44 9.26 9.88
N GLY A 38 -3.74 9.69 8.66
CA GLY A 38 -3.47 11.01 8.13
C GLY A 38 -2.13 11.14 7.41
N ASN A 39 -1.86 12.36 6.93
CA ASN A 39 -0.60 12.73 6.32
C ASN A 39 0.52 12.83 7.37
N GLU A 40 1.77 12.67 6.92
CA GLU A 40 2.96 12.94 7.74
C GLU A 40 3.31 14.44 7.75
N PHE A 41 3.13 15.10 6.61
CA PHE A 41 3.41 16.52 6.42
C PHE A 41 2.15 17.29 6.02
N ASP A 42 2.09 18.56 6.37
CA ASP A 42 1.05 19.48 5.91
C ASP A 42 1.34 20.03 4.50
N GLU A 43 0.53 20.99 4.05
CA GLU A 43 0.66 21.60 2.73
C GLU A 43 1.93 22.45 2.55
N ASP A 44 2.53 22.90 3.64
CA ASP A 44 3.78 23.67 3.64
C ASP A 44 5.02 22.75 3.77
N GLY A 45 4.80 21.45 3.97
CA GLY A 45 5.85 20.45 4.15
C GLY A 45 6.36 20.34 5.59
N ASP A 46 5.64 20.94 6.54
CA ASP A 46 5.95 20.84 7.97
C ASP A 46 5.35 19.55 8.54
N GLU A 47 6.06 18.92 9.48
CA GLU A 47 5.61 17.69 10.13
C GLU A 47 4.35 17.94 10.95
N ILE A 48 3.34 17.09 10.77
CA ILE A 48 2.09 17.17 11.53
C ILE A 48 2.32 16.58 12.93
N ASP A 49 2.42 17.46 13.93
CA ASP A 49 2.63 17.11 15.35
C ASP A 49 1.33 16.89 16.14
N THR A 50 0.19 17.13 15.50
CA THR A 50 -1.12 17.11 16.15
C THR A 50 -1.90 15.87 15.71
N PRO A 51 -2.34 15.01 16.64
CA PRO A 51 -3.04 13.78 16.29
C PRO A 51 -4.38 14.07 15.60
N PRO A 52 -4.83 13.19 14.69
CA PRO A 52 -6.15 13.32 14.06
C PRO A 52 -7.26 13.42 15.11
N ASN A 53 -8.21 14.32 14.86
CA ASN A 53 -9.37 14.48 15.73
C ASN A 53 -10.38 13.33 15.53
N GLN A 54 -11.38 13.25 16.41
CA GLN A 54 -12.37 12.17 16.38
C GLN A 54 -13.12 12.06 15.04
N THR A 55 -13.41 13.18 14.38
CA THR A 55 -14.12 13.18 13.08
C THR A 55 -13.24 12.57 11.98
N SER A 56 -11.96 12.92 11.93
CA SER A 56 -11.00 12.31 11.00
C SER A 56 -10.82 10.82 11.29
N LEU A 57 -10.71 10.44 12.57
CA LEU A 57 -10.57 9.03 12.97
C LEU A 57 -11.78 8.17 12.57
N ASP A 58 -13.00 8.70 12.70
CA ASP A 58 -14.21 8.03 12.23
C ASP A 58 -14.21 7.91 10.69
N ALA A 59 -13.84 8.98 9.97
CA ALA A 59 -13.77 8.95 8.50
C ALA A 59 -12.71 7.97 7.96
N TYR A 60 -11.55 7.89 8.60
CA TYR A 60 -10.53 6.89 8.27
C TYR A 60 -11.06 5.47 8.50
N ALA A 61 -11.79 5.25 9.60
CA ALA A 61 -12.34 3.94 9.93
C ALA A 61 -13.37 3.48 8.87
N ASP A 62 -14.21 4.41 8.41
CA ASP A 62 -15.17 4.14 7.33
C ASP A 62 -14.46 3.85 6.01
N THR A 63 -13.42 4.61 5.68
CA THR A 63 -12.58 4.41 4.48
C THR A 63 -11.93 3.02 4.48
N PHE A 64 -11.30 2.64 5.59
CA PHE A 64 -10.63 1.35 5.69
C PHE A 64 -11.61 0.18 5.73
N SER A 65 -12.75 0.35 6.39
CA SER A 65 -13.82 -0.66 6.39
C SER A 65 -14.36 -0.89 4.98
N ALA A 66 -14.55 0.18 4.20
CA ALA A 66 -14.95 0.07 2.80
C ALA A 66 -13.88 -0.64 1.96
N PHE A 67 -12.60 -0.32 2.17
CA PHE A 67 -11.49 -1.00 1.50
C PHE A 67 -11.48 -2.50 1.79
N LEU A 68 -11.57 -2.89 3.06
CA LEU A 68 -11.60 -4.31 3.45
C LEU A 68 -12.79 -5.05 2.85
N ASN A 69 -13.96 -4.40 2.77
CA ASN A 69 -15.16 -4.99 2.16
C ASN A 69 -15.02 -5.19 0.64
N ASN A 70 -14.29 -4.31 -0.04
CA ASN A 70 -14.05 -4.37 -1.49
C ASN A 70 -12.76 -5.12 -1.87
N LEU A 71 -11.97 -5.55 -0.87
CA LEU A 71 -10.65 -6.14 -1.09
C LEU A 71 -10.63 -7.31 -2.09
N PRO A 72 -11.59 -8.25 -2.12
CA PRO A 72 -11.57 -9.33 -3.10
C PRO A 72 -11.55 -8.85 -4.56
N ASP A 73 -12.35 -7.84 -4.88
CA ASP A 73 -12.41 -7.26 -6.23
C ASP A 73 -11.20 -6.36 -6.50
N LEU A 74 -10.76 -5.59 -5.50
CA LEU A 74 -9.53 -4.80 -5.59
C LEU A 74 -8.31 -5.67 -5.86
N LEU A 75 -8.20 -6.84 -5.22
CA LEU A 75 -7.09 -7.78 -5.44
C LEU A 75 -7.02 -8.25 -6.89
N LEU A 76 -8.15 -8.43 -7.57
CA LEU A 76 -8.14 -8.78 -9.00
C LEU A 76 -7.56 -7.63 -9.83
N THR A 77 -7.95 -6.40 -9.53
CA THR A 77 -7.47 -5.20 -10.22
C THR A 77 -5.99 -4.95 -9.95
N ILE A 78 -5.53 -5.07 -8.69
CA ILE A 78 -4.11 -4.94 -8.31
C ILE A 78 -3.26 -5.93 -9.10
N LYS A 79 -3.67 -7.21 -9.15
CA LYS A 79 -2.96 -8.26 -9.89
C LYS A 79 -2.86 -7.92 -11.38
N ALA A 80 -3.97 -7.54 -11.98
CA ALA A 80 -4.02 -7.22 -13.41
C ALA A 80 -3.15 -6.00 -13.77
N GLN A 81 -3.34 -4.88 -13.08
CA GLN A 81 -2.60 -3.64 -13.36
C GLN A 81 -1.11 -3.75 -12.97
N GLY A 82 -0.81 -4.43 -11.85
CA GLY A 82 0.57 -4.72 -11.46
C GLY A 82 1.30 -5.54 -12.52
N PHE A 83 0.65 -6.58 -13.05
CA PHE A 83 1.24 -7.41 -14.09
C PHE A 83 1.46 -6.64 -15.40
N GLU A 84 0.51 -5.79 -15.79
CA GLU A 84 0.69 -4.89 -16.94
C GLU A 84 1.92 -3.98 -16.76
N ARG A 85 2.08 -3.38 -15.57
CA ARG A 85 3.29 -2.59 -15.24
C ARG A 85 4.55 -3.44 -15.37
N TYR A 86 4.54 -4.66 -14.84
CA TYR A 86 5.66 -5.59 -14.96
C TYR A 86 6.03 -5.90 -16.42
N GLN A 87 5.04 -6.23 -17.24
CA GLN A 87 5.25 -6.51 -18.66
C GLN A 87 5.88 -5.32 -19.38
N ARG A 88 5.43 -4.11 -19.05
CA ARG A 88 5.91 -2.87 -19.67
C ARG A 88 7.33 -2.48 -19.25
N LEU A 89 7.68 -2.67 -17.98
CA LEU A 89 8.90 -2.07 -17.40
C LEU A 89 10.00 -3.08 -17.05
N TYR A 90 9.64 -4.32 -16.73
CA TYR A 90 10.57 -5.26 -16.08
C TYR A 90 10.73 -6.58 -16.84
N ALA A 91 9.71 -7.04 -17.57
CA ALA A 91 9.74 -8.34 -18.25
C ALA A 91 10.93 -8.47 -19.21
N HIS A 92 11.29 -7.42 -19.94
CA HIS A 92 12.45 -7.48 -20.83
C HIS A 92 13.78 -7.65 -20.11
N TYR A 93 13.88 -7.30 -18.82
CA TYR A 93 15.08 -7.56 -18.02
C TYR A 93 15.08 -8.99 -17.48
N TYR A 94 13.95 -9.47 -16.97
CA TYR A 94 13.88 -10.74 -16.23
C TYR A 94 13.60 -11.97 -17.09
N GLU A 95 12.95 -11.81 -18.25
CA GLU A 95 12.56 -12.93 -19.11
C GLU A 95 13.56 -13.18 -20.26
N HIS A 96 14.69 -12.47 -20.24
CA HIS A 96 15.74 -12.61 -21.25
C HIS A 96 17.10 -12.82 -20.58
N GLU A 97 17.62 -14.03 -20.69
CA GLU A 97 18.91 -14.44 -20.09
C GLU A 97 20.08 -13.54 -20.50
N GLN A 98 20.05 -13.02 -21.73
CA GLN A 98 21.06 -12.10 -22.26
C GLN A 98 21.11 -10.76 -21.51
N LYS A 99 20.02 -10.36 -20.85
CA LYS A 99 19.91 -9.12 -20.08
C LYS A 99 20.07 -9.36 -18.58
N SER A 100 19.46 -10.40 -18.03
CA SER A 100 19.55 -10.71 -16.59
C SER A 100 20.82 -11.45 -16.18
N GLY A 101 21.49 -12.14 -17.12
CA GLY A 101 22.54 -13.11 -16.81
C GLY A 101 22.04 -14.34 -16.05
N LYS A 102 20.72 -14.56 -16.00
CA LYS A 102 20.05 -15.66 -15.29
C LYS A 102 18.96 -16.29 -16.18
N ALA A 103 18.57 -17.52 -15.86
CA ALA A 103 17.42 -18.13 -16.53
C ALA A 103 16.15 -17.24 -16.38
N PRO A 104 15.28 -17.19 -17.40
CA PRO A 104 14.01 -16.48 -17.32
C PRO A 104 13.18 -16.88 -16.10
N LEU A 105 12.53 -15.91 -15.46
CA LEU A 105 11.67 -16.18 -14.30
C LEU A 105 10.34 -16.85 -14.71
N ASN A 106 9.97 -16.77 -15.99
CA ASN A 106 8.72 -17.29 -16.56
C ASN A 106 7.48 -16.74 -15.86
N ILE A 107 7.49 -15.43 -15.59
CA ILE A 107 6.36 -14.68 -15.03
C ILE A 107 5.41 -14.33 -16.19
N ASP A 108 4.54 -15.27 -16.54
CA ASP A 108 3.61 -15.20 -17.67
C ASP A 108 2.14 -14.97 -17.26
N THR A 109 1.85 -14.91 -15.95
CA THR A 109 0.51 -14.59 -15.43
C THR A 109 0.57 -13.57 -14.29
N ALA A 110 -0.56 -12.91 -14.06
CA ALA A 110 -0.73 -11.96 -12.97
C ALA A 110 -0.56 -12.61 -11.59
N GLU A 111 -0.98 -13.86 -11.42
CA GLU A 111 -0.80 -14.60 -10.18
C GLU A 111 0.68 -14.85 -9.86
N LYS A 112 1.46 -15.29 -10.86
CA LYS A 112 2.90 -15.50 -10.68
C LYS A 112 3.62 -14.19 -10.35
N HIS A 113 3.23 -13.11 -11.02
CA HIS A 113 3.79 -11.78 -10.76
C HIS A 113 3.44 -11.29 -9.35
N PHE A 114 2.20 -11.49 -8.92
CA PHE A 114 1.72 -11.02 -7.62
C PHE A 114 2.49 -11.62 -6.45
N GLU A 115 3.05 -12.82 -6.56
CA GLU A 115 3.92 -13.39 -5.51
C GLU A 115 5.12 -12.49 -5.15
N TYR A 116 5.57 -11.64 -6.07
CA TYR A 116 6.66 -10.68 -5.84
C TYR A 116 6.19 -9.35 -5.24
N MET A 117 4.88 -9.16 -5.08
CA MET A 117 4.22 -7.93 -4.59
C MET A 117 3.46 -8.12 -3.27
N ARG A 118 3.73 -9.20 -2.53
CA ARG A 118 2.93 -9.55 -1.33
C ARG A 118 3.39 -8.85 -0.05
N ASP A 119 4.55 -8.20 -0.07
CA ASP A 119 5.22 -7.66 1.10
C ASP A 119 4.81 -6.20 1.34
N ILE A 120 3.66 -5.97 2.00
CA ILE A 120 3.19 -4.62 2.39
C ILE A 120 4.13 -4.04 3.45
N LEU A 121 4.60 -2.81 3.26
CA LEU A 121 5.41 -2.12 4.27
C LEU A 121 4.55 -1.55 5.41
N HIS A 122 3.48 -0.85 5.05
CA HIS A 122 2.44 -0.33 5.94
C HIS A 122 1.22 0.05 5.11
N ILE A 123 0.15 0.52 5.75
CA ILE A 123 -0.98 1.15 5.06
C ILE A 123 -1.16 2.55 5.65
N ARG A 124 -1.27 3.56 4.81
CA ARG A 124 -1.65 4.91 5.21
C ARG A 124 -3.06 5.22 4.75
N ILE A 125 -3.86 5.80 5.63
CA ILE A 125 -5.21 6.28 5.32
C ILE A 125 -5.19 7.79 5.47
N GLU A 126 -5.53 8.51 4.42
CA GLU A 126 -5.55 9.97 4.40
C GLU A 126 -6.97 10.48 4.20
N ASP A 127 -7.12 11.80 4.20
CA ASP A 127 -8.38 12.45 3.89
C ASP A 127 -8.88 12.08 2.47
N ASN A 128 -10.14 12.42 2.19
CA ASN A 128 -10.80 12.18 0.90
C ASN A 128 -10.90 10.70 0.49
N HIS A 129 -11.00 9.80 1.46
CA HIS A 129 -11.11 8.34 1.26
C HIS A 129 -9.89 7.76 0.51
N THR A 130 -8.70 8.26 0.85
CA THR A 130 -7.45 7.86 0.22
C THR A 130 -6.77 6.77 1.04
N ILE A 131 -6.27 5.74 0.36
CA ILE A 131 -5.42 4.70 0.96
C ILE A 131 -4.15 4.57 0.13
N ILE A 132 -3.00 4.53 0.80
CA ILE A 132 -1.69 4.32 0.18
C ILE A 132 -1.08 3.05 0.75
N ILE A 133 -0.66 2.15 -0.14
CA ILE A 133 -0.07 0.85 0.21
C ILE A 133 1.30 0.73 -0.48
N PRO A 134 2.39 1.13 0.19
CA PRO A 134 3.73 0.82 -0.26
C PRO A 134 4.06 -0.67 -0.06
N ILE A 135 4.69 -1.26 -1.05
CA ILE A 135 5.03 -2.68 -1.18
C ILE A 135 6.52 -2.79 -1.46
N ARG A 136 7.19 -3.65 -0.69
CA ARG A 136 8.56 -4.08 -0.99
C ARG A 136 8.52 -4.98 -2.22
N TYR A 137 8.81 -4.41 -3.38
CA TYR A 137 8.74 -5.16 -4.64
C TYR A 137 10.01 -5.98 -4.86
N GLN A 138 9.87 -7.31 -4.88
CA GLN A 138 11.03 -8.21 -4.92
C GLN A 138 11.79 -8.18 -6.26
N LEU A 139 11.18 -7.69 -7.33
CA LEU A 139 11.83 -7.49 -8.63
C LEU A 139 12.42 -6.09 -8.81
N ASP A 140 12.19 -5.17 -7.87
CA ASP A 140 12.80 -3.83 -7.86
C ASP A 140 12.86 -3.34 -6.41
N THR A 141 13.84 -3.87 -5.68
CA THR A 141 13.98 -3.59 -4.25
C THR A 141 14.44 -2.17 -3.94
N GLU A 142 14.90 -1.44 -4.95
CA GLU A 142 15.34 -0.04 -4.82
C GLU A 142 14.16 0.92 -4.81
N HIS A 143 13.18 0.71 -5.70
CA HIS A 143 12.06 1.64 -5.89
C HIS A 143 10.74 1.16 -5.27
N GLY A 144 10.59 -0.15 -5.03
CA GLY A 144 9.35 -0.74 -4.53
C GLY A 144 8.16 -0.53 -5.48
N ILE A 145 6.95 -0.77 -4.97
CA ILE A 145 5.70 -0.40 -5.63
C ILE A 145 4.82 0.33 -4.62
N GLU A 146 4.10 1.35 -5.04
CA GLU A 146 3.05 1.98 -4.27
C GLU A 146 1.72 1.88 -5.01
N ILE A 147 0.68 1.49 -4.28
CA ILE A 147 -0.68 1.44 -4.78
C ILE A 147 -1.48 2.52 -4.06
N LYS A 148 -2.04 3.46 -4.81
CA LYS A 148 -2.94 4.47 -4.29
C LYS A 148 -4.38 4.14 -4.66
N PHE A 149 -5.26 4.23 -3.68
CA PHE A 149 -6.70 4.12 -3.85
C PHE A 149 -7.35 5.43 -3.46
N GLU A 150 -8.33 5.87 -4.23
CA GLU A 150 -9.27 6.93 -3.84
C GLU A 150 -10.68 6.40 -4.03
N ASN A 151 -11.52 6.49 -3.00
CA ASN A 151 -12.90 5.99 -3.04
C ASN A 151 -13.03 4.49 -3.45
N ASN A 152 -12.08 3.65 -3.03
CA ASN A 152 -11.98 2.23 -3.43
C ASN A 152 -11.75 2.00 -4.93
N GLU A 153 -11.13 2.95 -5.63
CA GLU A 153 -10.63 2.75 -7.00
C GLU A 153 -9.13 2.98 -7.02
N ILE A 154 -8.39 2.15 -7.76
CA ILE A 154 -6.95 2.34 -7.92
C ILE A 154 -6.73 3.56 -8.82
N THR A 155 -6.09 4.59 -8.28
CA THR A 155 -5.72 5.81 -9.02
C THR A 155 -4.29 5.75 -9.51
N SER A 156 -3.39 5.06 -8.82
CA SER A 156 -2.01 4.85 -9.27
C SER A 156 -1.42 3.49 -8.83
N ILE A 157 -0.55 2.94 -9.68
CA ILE A 157 0.42 1.89 -9.34
C ILE A 157 1.80 2.33 -9.85
N GLY A 158 2.59 2.88 -8.93
CA GLY A 158 3.88 3.52 -9.17
C GLY A 158 5.03 2.84 -8.44
N GLY A 159 6.25 3.36 -8.62
CA GLY A 159 7.27 3.25 -7.58
C GLY A 159 6.85 4.07 -6.36
N ILE A 160 7.46 3.81 -5.20
CA ILE A 160 7.12 4.52 -3.97
C ILE A 160 7.41 6.02 -4.14
N ALA A 161 6.43 6.86 -3.78
CA ALA A 161 6.46 8.31 -3.97
C ALA A 161 6.58 8.81 -5.43
N GLU A 162 6.21 8.00 -6.43
CA GLU A 162 6.13 8.44 -7.84
C GLU A 162 4.80 9.12 -8.22
N SER A 163 3.77 9.06 -7.37
CA SER A 163 2.39 9.49 -7.71
C SER A 163 1.81 10.60 -6.85
#